data_AF-A0A2A4TH85-F1
#
_entry.id   AF-A0A2A4TH85-F1
#
_cell.length_a   1.000
_cell.length_b   1.000
_cell.length_c   1.000
_cell.angle_alpha   90.00
_cell.angle_beta   90.00
_cell.angle_gamma   90.00
#
_symmetry.space_group_name_H-M   'P 1'
#
loop_
_entity.id
_entity.type
_entity.pdbx_description
1 polymer ?
#
loop_
_entity_poly.entity_id
_entity_poly.type
_entity_poly.pdbx_seq_one_letter_code
_entity_poly.pdbx_strand_id
1 'polypeptide(L)'
;MWRGIFATLMVNNLLIVSSVSAAETLYVSVDSCRILTRHIPTDDVSYKPGVDVRGRPVAPADLSPALDLGLKDKISFQLILDVAKESRRSADTQQQFQDHPGLEGRINLGRIEIKQGQVTLDGKPLASQHQIELTEFCKKSRKQP
;
A
#
# COMPACT_ATOMS: atom_id res chain seq x y z
N MET A 1 -4.06 -7.85 74.47
CA MET A 1 -4.27 -8.88 73.42
C MET A 1 -4.76 -8.18 72.15
N TRP A 2 -3.84 -7.71 71.30
CA TRP A 2 -4.11 -6.99 70.05
C TRP A 2 -3.72 -7.93 68.90
N ARG A 3 -4.71 -8.45 68.17
CA ARG A 3 -4.53 -9.51 67.16
C ARG A 3 -4.21 -8.90 65.79
N GLY A 4 -3.18 -9.44 65.14
CA GLY A 4 -3.25 -9.81 63.73
C GLY A 4 -2.70 -8.82 62.70
N ILE A 5 -1.38 -8.64 62.67
CA ILE A 5 -0.67 -8.29 61.43
C ILE A 5 -0.38 -9.62 60.73
N PHE A 6 -1.14 -9.98 59.69
CA PHE A 6 -0.75 -11.04 58.76
C PHE A 6 -0.76 -10.49 57.35
N ALA A 7 0.45 -10.13 56.92
CA ALA A 7 0.80 -9.76 55.57
C ALA A 7 0.39 -10.87 54.59
N THR A 8 -0.58 -10.58 53.73
CA THR A 8 -0.84 -11.39 52.54
C THR A 8 0.12 -10.95 51.45
N LEU A 9 1.22 -11.70 51.33
CA LEU A 9 2.18 -11.64 50.23
C LEU A 9 1.45 -11.78 48.88
N MET A 10 1.51 -10.73 48.05
CA MET A 10 1.25 -10.84 46.62
C MET A 10 2.36 -11.65 45.96
N VAL A 11 2.14 -12.95 45.76
CA VAL A 11 2.96 -13.75 44.83
C VAL A 11 2.42 -13.49 43.42
N ASN A 12 2.84 -12.39 42.81
CA ASN A 12 2.64 -12.14 41.39
C ASN A 12 3.60 -13.04 40.61
N ASN A 13 3.14 -14.23 40.26
CA ASN A 13 3.92 -15.21 39.49
C ASN A 13 3.91 -14.78 38.02
N LEU A 14 4.76 -13.80 37.71
CA LEU A 14 5.02 -13.28 36.37
C LEU A 14 5.66 -14.39 35.53
N LEU A 15 4.83 -15.10 34.76
CA LEU A 15 5.28 -16.03 33.73
C LEU A 15 5.96 -15.22 32.61
N ILE A 16 7.29 -15.10 32.68
CA ILE A 16 8.10 -14.53 31.61
C ILE A 16 8.18 -15.57 30.49
N VAL A 17 7.25 -15.50 29.54
CA VAL A 17 7.35 -16.24 28.27
C VAL A 17 8.39 -15.54 27.41
N SER A 18 9.62 -16.05 27.42
CA SER A 18 10.66 -15.62 26.49
C SER A 18 10.24 -15.96 25.06
N SER A 19 9.84 -14.95 24.31
CA SER A 19 9.55 -15.09 22.87
C SER A 19 10.89 -15.20 22.13
N VAL A 20 11.30 -16.42 21.77
CA VAL A 20 12.38 -16.61 20.78
C VAL A 20 11.84 -16.11 19.44
N SER A 21 12.26 -14.91 19.05
CA SER A 21 12.06 -14.41 17.70
C SER A 21 13.08 -15.09 16.79
N ALA A 22 12.62 -16.06 15.99
CA ALA A 22 13.46 -16.64 14.95
C ALA A 22 13.71 -15.58 13.89
N ALA A 23 14.99 -15.22 13.67
CA ALA A 23 15.36 -14.30 12.61
C ALA A 23 15.14 -14.98 11.26
N GLU A 24 14.03 -14.67 10.60
CA GLU A 24 13.74 -15.12 9.24
C GLU A 24 14.49 -14.23 8.24
N THR A 25 15.24 -14.86 7.33
CA THR A 25 15.93 -14.15 6.26
C THR A 25 15.02 -14.09 5.04
N LEU A 26 14.60 -12.88 4.67
CA LEU A 26 13.76 -12.62 3.52
C LEU A 26 14.61 -12.15 2.33
N TYR A 27 14.33 -12.69 1.15
CA TYR A 27 15.02 -12.31 -0.09
C TYR A 27 14.11 -11.45 -0.96
N VAL A 28 14.67 -10.38 -1.52
CA VAL A 28 13.98 -9.51 -2.49
C VAL A 28 14.57 -9.75 -3.86
N SER A 29 13.72 -10.05 -4.85
CA SER A 29 14.17 -10.29 -6.22
C SER A 29 14.60 -8.99 -6.92
N VAL A 30 15.47 -9.13 -7.92
CA VAL A 30 15.94 -8.00 -8.75
C VAL A 30 14.78 -7.33 -9.49
N ASP A 31 13.82 -8.11 -9.99
CA ASP A 31 12.62 -7.57 -10.65
C ASP A 31 11.73 -6.76 -9.71
N SER A 32 11.55 -7.22 -8.47
CA SER A 32 10.84 -6.45 -7.44
C SER A 32 11.57 -5.13 -7.16
N CYS A 33 12.90 -5.14 -7.05
CA CYS A 33 13.66 -3.91 -6.88
C CYS A 33 13.58 -2.96 -8.09
N ARG A 34 13.48 -3.48 -9.32
CA ARG A 34 13.27 -2.67 -10.53
C ARG A 34 11.93 -1.93 -10.50
N ILE A 35 10.89 -2.57 -10.00
CA ILE A 35 9.56 -1.96 -9.85
C ILE A 35 9.58 -0.92 -8.72
N LEU A 36 10.12 -1.27 -7.56
CA LEU A 36 10.14 -0.41 -6.36
C LEU A 36 11.01 0.84 -6.53
N THR A 37 12.02 0.80 -7.41
CA THR A 37 12.94 1.94 -7.63
C THR A 37 12.67 2.70 -8.93
N ARG A 38 11.53 2.48 -9.58
CA ARG A 38 11.16 3.20 -10.79
C ARG A 38 11.02 4.70 -10.46
N HIS A 39 11.70 5.54 -11.24
CA HIS A 39 11.67 6.98 -11.04
C HIS A 39 10.26 7.53 -11.33
N ILE A 40 9.69 8.24 -10.36
CA ILE A 40 8.54 9.11 -10.55
C ILE A 40 9.10 10.52 -10.78
N PRO A 41 8.84 11.15 -11.93
CA PRO A 41 9.33 12.50 -12.22
C PRO A 41 8.82 13.49 -11.17
N THR A 42 9.71 14.35 -10.70
CA THR A 42 9.41 15.47 -9.79
C THR A 42 8.75 16.62 -10.56
N ASP A 43 8.04 17.52 -9.88
CA ASP A 43 7.29 18.61 -10.54
C ASP A 43 8.19 19.56 -11.36
N ASP A 44 9.50 19.61 -11.05
CA ASP A 44 10.52 20.42 -11.72
C ASP A 44 10.92 19.92 -13.12
N VAL A 45 10.52 18.70 -13.51
CA VAL A 45 10.60 18.19 -14.90
C VAL A 45 9.29 18.37 -15.67
N SER A 46 8.40 19.27 -15.21
CA SER A 46 7.24 19.70 -16.00
C SER A 46 7.67 20.14 -17.39
N TYR A 47 7.10 19.50 -18.40
CA TYR A 47 7.34 19.80 -19.80
C TYR A 47 7.10 21.29 -20.07
N LYS A 48 8.10 21.97 -20.64
CA LYS A 48 8.00 23.36 -21.08
C LYS A 48 7.76 23.39 -22.58
N PRO A 49 6.54 23.70 -23.04
CA PRO A 49 6.25 23.75 -24.47
C PRO A 49 7.14 24.78 -25.16
N GLY A 50 7.64 24.41 -26.34
CA GLY A 50 8.41 25.31 -27.20
C GLY A 50 9.90 25.45 -26.89
N VAL A 51 10.45 24.71 -25.91
CA VAL A 51 11.90 24.78 -25.57
C VAL A 51 12.48 23.38 -25.32
N ASP A 52 13.62 23.07 -25.94
CA ASP A 52 14.34 21.81 -25.73
C ASP A 52 15.13 21.79 -24.40
N VAL A 53 15.68 20.62 -24.06
CA VAL A 53 16.49 20.41 -22.84
C VAL A 53 17.76 21.27 -22.77
N ARG A 54 18.15 21.93 -23.87
CA ARG A 54 19.31 22.83 -23.98
C ARG A 54 18.88 24.31 -24.03
N GLY A 55 17.60 24.61 -23.82
CA GLY A 55 17.08 25.97 -23.85
C GLY A 55 16.85 26.53 -25.24
N ARG A 56 16.91 25.72 -26.30
CA ARG A 56 16.70 26.17 -27.68
C ARG A 56 15.22 26.13 -28.02
N PRO A 57 14.70 27.13 -28.74
CA PRO A 57 13.32 27.12 -29.19
C PRO A 57 13.07 25.93 -30.12
N VAL A 58 11.95 25.23 -29.92
CA VAL A 58 11.48 24.15 -30.78
C VAL A 58 10.05 24.42 -31.20
N ALA A 59 9.71 24.06 -32.44
CA ALA A 59 8.33 24.16 -32.90
C ALA A 59 7.43 23.30 -31.98
N PRO A 60 6.28 23.82 -31.50
CA PRO A 60 5.33 23.00 -30.76
C PRO A 60 4.88 21.85 -31.66
N ALA A 61 4.81 20.64 -31.13
CA ALA A 61 4.05 19.60 -31.81
C ALA A 61 2.58 20.05 -31.78
N ASP A 62 1.90 20.05 -32.93
CA ASP A 62 0.44 20.21 -33.02
C ASP A 62 -0.21 18.99 -32.34
N LEU A 63 -0.24 19.02 -31.02
CA LEU A 63 -1.04 18.15 -30.21
C LEU A 63 -2.39 18.85 -30.08
N SER A 64 -3.44 18.21 -30.58
CA SER A 64 -4.80 18.56 -30.21
C SER A 64 -4.83 18.75 -28.69
N PRO A 65 -5.48 19.81 -28.18
CA PRO A 65 -5.48 20.11 -26.75
C PRO A 65 -5.84 18.83 -26.00
N ALA A 66 -4.98 18.47 -25.04
CA ALA A 66 -5.23 17.32 -24.17
C ALA A 66 -6.64 17.50 -23.61
N LEU A 67 -7.48 16.47 -23.79
CA LEU A 67 -8.83 16.48 -23.27
C LEU A 67 -8.73 16.72 -21.76
N ASP A 68 -9.15 17.92 -21.31
CA ASP A 68 -9.29 18.21 -19.90
C ASP A 68 -10.46 17.38 -19.39
N LEU A 69 -10.12 16.21 -18.84
CA LEU A 69 -11.08 15.29 -18.24
C LEU A 69 -11.64 15.82 -16.91
N GLY A 70 -11.24 17.03 -16.46
CA GLY A 70 -11.62 17.58 -15.17
C GLY A 70 -11.14 16.73 -14.00
N LEU A 71 -10.10 15.91 -14.21
CA LEU A 71 -9.53 15.05 -13.19
C LEU A 71 -8.84 15.93 -12.16
N LYS A 72 -9.49 16.09 -11.01
CA LYS A 72 -8.94 16.80 -9.87
C LYS A 72 -7.63 16.13 -9.43
N ASP A 73 -6.73 16.90 -8.84
CA ASP A 73 -5.50 16.42 -8.18
C ASP A 73 -5.75 15.40 -7.05
N LYS A 74 -7.02 15.20 -6.70
CA LYS A 74 -7.54 14.20 -5.79
C LYS A 74 -8.60 13.35 -6.49
N ILE A 75 -8.35 12.05 -6.56
CA ILE A 75 -9.35 11.04 -6.97
C ILE A 75 -9.79 10.29 -5.72
N SER A 76 -11.10 10.14 -5.53
CA SER A 76 -11.65 9.32 -4.43
C SER A 76 -12.79 8.44 -4.89
N PHE A 77 -12.77 7.18 -4.49
CA PHE A 77 -13.83 6.21 -4.80
C PHE A 77 -14.05 5.24 -3.65
N GLN A 78 -15.24 4.61 -3.63
CA GLN A 78 -15.56 3.58 -2.66
C GLN A 78 -15.01 2.23 -3.14
N LEU A 79 -14.27 1.53 -2.28
CA LEU A 79 -13.87 0.16 -2.54
C LEU A 79 -14.99 -0.78 -2.10
N ILE A 80 -15.56 -1.51 -3.05
CA ILE A 80 -16.64 -2.47 -2.81
C ILE A 80 -16.17 -3.84 -3.29
N LEU A 81 -16.23 -4.83 -2.42
CA LEU A 81 -15.95 -6.23 -2.74
C LEU A 81 -17.26 -6.99 -2.88
N ASP A 82 -17.41 -7.76 -3.96
CA ASP A 82 -18.47 -8.74 -4.08
C ASP A 82 -17.96 -10.11 -3.60
N VAL A 83 -18.26 -10.46 -2.35
CA VAL A 83 -17.78 -11.71 -1.74
C VAL A 83 -18.37 -12.96 -2.37
N ALA A 84 -19.58 -12.87 -2.93
CA ALA A 84 -20.22 -13.99 -3.61
C ALA A 84 -19.53 -14.26 -4.95
N LYS A 85 -19.09 -13.21 -5.64
CA LYS A 85 -18.27 -13.35 -6.85
C LYS A 85 -16.88 -13.89 -6.54
N GLU A 86 -16.26 -13.42 -5.47
CA GLU A 86 -14.92 -13.88 -5.09
C GLU A 86 -14.93 -15.34 -4.62
N SER A 87 -15.92 -15.74 -3.82
CA SER A 87 -16.04 -17.12 -3.36
C SER A 87 -16.21 -18.12 -4.50
N ARG A 88 -16.90 -17.75 -5.59
CA ARG A 88 -17.01 -18.54 -6.83
C ARG A 88 -15.69 -18.74 -7.58
N ARG A 89 -14.69 -17.87 -7.38
CA ARG A 89 -13.37 -17.95 -8.02
C ARG A 89 -12.35 -18.73 -7.18
N SER A 90 -12.66 -18.99 -5.92
CA SER A 90 -11.80 -19.74 -5.01
C SER A 90 -11.81 -21.24 -5.32
N ALA A 91 -10.67 -21.90 -5.15
CA ALA A 91 -10.56 -23.36 -5.25
C ALA A 91 -11.44 -24.10 -4.22
N ASP A 92 -11.78 -23.44 -3.11
CA ASP A 92 -12.67 -23.95 -2.07
C ASP A 92 -14.05 -23.26 -2.14
N THR A 93 -14.69 -23.32 -3.32
CA THR A 93 -15.98 -22.67 -3.50
C THR A 93 -17.06 -23.41 -2.70
N GLN A 94 -17.76 -22.69 -1.83
CA GLN A 94 -18.98 -23.20 -1.17
C GLN A 94 -20.12 -23.36 -2.20
N GLN A 95 -20.77 -24.53 -2.24
CA GLN A 95 -21.86 -24.86 -3.19
C GLN A 95 -22.98 -23.81 -3.22
N GLN A 96 -23.31 -23.21 -2.07
CA GLN A 96 -24.30 -22.13 -1.96
C GLN A 96 -24.06 -20.96 -2.93
N PHE A 97 -22.80 -20.63 -3.24
CA PHE A 97 -22.48 -19.52 -4.15
C PHE A 97 -22.49 -19.92 -5.62
N GLN A 98 -22.35 -21.21 -5.93
CA GLN A 98 -22.43 -21.75 -7.30
C GLN A 98 -23.89 -21.87 -7.77
N ASP A 99 -24.78 -22.34 -6.88
CA ASP A 99 -26.20 -22.56 -7.20
C ASP A 99 -26.99 -21.25 -7.38
N HIS A 100 -26.40 -20.12 -6.97
CA HIS A 100 -26.98 -18.79 -7.08
C HIS A 100 -26.02 -17.81 -7.76
N PRO A 101 -25.85 -17.89 -9.10
CA PRO A 101 -24.90 -17.05 -9.83
C PRO A 101 -25.25 -15.55 -9.79
N GLY A 102 -26.51 -15.21 -9.53
CA GLY A 102 -26.97 -13.83 -9.32
C GLY A 102 -26.86 -13.32 -7.88
N LEU A 103 -26.41 -14.15 -6.92
CA LEU A 103 -26.17 -13.71 -5.56
C LEU A 103 -24.98 -12.75 -5.54
N GLU A 104 -25.22 -11.54 -5.04
CA GLU A 104 -24.22 -10.51 -4.81
C GLU A 104 -23.99 -10.36 -3.31
N GLY A 105 -22.72 -10.29 -2.90
CA GLY A 105 -22.32 -10.02 -1.53
C GLY A 105 -21.52 -8.72 -1.46
N ARG A 106 -22.16 -7.56 -1.64
CA ARG A 106 -21.45 -6.27 -1.66
C ARG A 106 -21.05 -5.86 -0.24
N ILE A 107 -19.76 -5.92 0.04
CA ILE A 107 -19.15 -5.41 1.27
C ILE A 107 -18.39 -4.13 0.94
N ASN A 108 -18.65 -3.09 1.72
CA ASN A 108 -17.89 -1.86 1.65
C ASN A 108 -16.58 -2.02 2.44
N LEU A 109 -15.44 -1.92 1.74
CA LEU A 109 -14.11 -2.07 2.34
C LEU A 109 -13.47 -0.75 2.77
N GLY A 110 -14.08 0.39 2.43
CA GLY A 110 -13.57 1.71 2.76
C GLY A 110 -13.36 2.61 1.54
N ARG A 111 -12.93 3.84 1.79
CA ARG A 111 -12.70 4.87 0.76
C ARG A 111 -11.23 4.90 0.36
N ILE A 112 -10.96 4.75 -0.93
CA ILE A 112 -9.65 5.00 -1.50
C ILE A 112 -9.54 6.49 -1.85
N GLU A 113 -8.45 7.12 -1.42
CA GLU A 113 -8.08 8.45 -1.87
C GLU A 113 -6.66 8.44 -2.46
N ILE A 114 -6.54 9.00 -3.67
CA ILE A 114 -5.27 9.18 -4.37
C ILE A 114 -5.01 10.69 -4.43
N LYS A 115 -3.90 11.13 -3.83
CA LYS A 115 -3.46 12.54 -3.85
C LYS A 115 -1.94 12.58 -3.94
N GLN A 116 -1.39 13.28 -4.94
CA GLN A 116 0.06 13.49 -5.10
C GLN A 116 0.86 12.17 -5.05
N GLY A 117 0.35 11.11 -5.70
CA GLY A 117 0.97 9.78 -5.72
C GLY A 117 0.81 8.96 -4.43
N GLN A 118 0.24 9.54 -3.37
CA GLN A 118 -0.08 8.83 -2.14
C GLN A 118 -1.47 8.19 -2.23
N VAL A 119 -1.55 6.91 -1.90
CA VAL A 119 -2.80 6.15 -1.85
C VAL A 119 -3.13 5.83 -0.40
N THR A 120 -4.34 6.18 0.02
CA THR A 120 -4.85 5.89 1.37
C THR A 120 -6.16 5.11 1.31
N LEU A 121 -6.40 4.27 2.33
CA LEU A 121 -7.68 3.62 2.63
C LEU A 121 -8.19 4.18 3.95
N ASP A 122 -9.33 4.85 3.93
CA ASP A 122 -9.92 5.53 5.10
C ASP A 122 -8.91 6.44 5.83
N GLY A 123 -8.09 7.15 5.04
CA GLY A 123 -7.05 8.05 5.53
C GLY A 123 -5.76 7.37 6.01
N LYS A 124 -5.70 6.03 6.02
CA LYS A 124 -4.48 5.28 6.35
C LYS A 124 -3.68 4.99 5.08
N PRO A 125 -2.37 5.28 5.03
CA PRO A 125 -1.53 4.92 3.89
C PRO A 125 -1.62 3.43 3.56
N LEU A 126 -1.85 3.09 2.30
CA LEU A 126 -1.82 1.70 1.83
C LEU A 126 -0.39 1.21 1.58
N ALA A 127 0.55 2.13 1.33
CA ALA A 127 1.96 1.80 1.35
C ALA A 127 2.37 1.48 2.79
N SER A 128 2.87 0.27 3.02
CA SER A 128 3.39 -0.12 4.34
C SER A 128 4.68 0.65 4.65
N GLN A 129 4.98 0.90 5.92
CA GLN A 129 6.29 1.42 6.34
C GLN A 129 7.43 0.54 5.77
N HIS A 130 7.20 -0.76 5.69
CA HIS A 130 8.11 -1.73 5.08
C HIS A 130 8.37 -1.47 3.59
N GLN A 131 7.45 -0.85 2.86
CA GLN A 131 7.68 -0.52 1.44
C GLN A 131 8.73 0.58 1.27
N ILE A 132 8.80 1.53 2.20
CA ILE A 132 9.86 2.55 2.25
C ILE A 132 11.20 1.88 2.57
N GLU A 133 11.23 1.00 3.58
CA GLU A 133 12.43 0.24 3.97
C GLU A 133 12.94 -0.65 2.82
N LEU A 134 12.05 -1.35 2.13
CA LEU A 134 12.37 -2.16 0.95
C LEU A 134 12.88 -1.32 -0.21
N THR A 135 12.29 -0.13 -0.41
CA THR A 135 12.74 0.79 -1.46
C THR A 135 14.16 1.31 -1.17
N GLU A 136 14.45 1.69 0.07
CA GLU A 136 15.79 2.10 0.50
C GLU A 136 16.80 0.95 0.42
N PHE A 137 16.40 -0.26 0.81
CA PHE A 137 17.20 -1.47 0.60
C PHE A 137 17.55 -1.65 -0.89
N CYS A 138 16.57 -1.61 -1.77
CA CYS A 138 16.80 -1.76 -3.21
C CYS A 138 17.68 -0.64 -3.80
N LYS A 139 17.55 0.61 -3.34
CA LYS A 139 18.44 1.71 -3.74
C LYS A 139 19.89 1.48 -3.31
N LYS A 140 20.10 0.95 -2.10
CA LYS A 140 21.44 0.66 -1.56
C LYS A 140 22.11 -0.50 -2.30
N SER A 141 21.38 -1.59 -2.52
CA SER A 141 21.91 -2.78 -3.22
C SER A 141 22.28 -2.51 -4.68
N ARG A 142 21.67 -1.50 -5.32
CA ARG A 142 22.01 -1.08 -6.69
C ARG A 142 23.29 -0.24 -6.80
N LYS A 143 23.83 0.26 -5.68
CA LYS A 143 25.08 1.06 -5.64
C LYS A 143 26.33 0.22 -5.38
N GLN A 144 26.18 -1.09 -5.17
CA GLN A 144 27.29 -1.99 -4.94
C GLN A 144 27.84 -2.46 -6.30
N PRO A 145 29.12 -2.23 -6.63
CA PRO A 145 29.72 -2.56 -7.92
C PRO A 145 29.79 -4.06 -8.18
#